data_AF-A0A6C0GET2-F1
#
_entry.id   AF-A0A6C0GET2-F1
#
_cell.length_a   1.000
_cell.length_b   1.000
_cell.length_c   1.000
_cell.angle_alpha   90.00
_cell.angle_beta   90.00
_cell.angle_gamma   90.00
#
_symmetry.space_group_name_H-M   'P 1'
#
loop_
_entity.id
_entity.type
_entity.pdbx_description
1 polymer ?
#
loop_
_entity_poly.entity_id
_entity_poly.type
_entity_poly.pdbx_seq_one_letter_code
_entity_poly.pdbx_strand_id
1 'polypeptide(L)'
;MKKVSKQTFEEFYNGLKKDFSKIESLPVWQEWNWRNNSYEHSVIMSEIAREMISWAKEDNYEDIGRLLNHIEQALNNAKYGVGAIIGTGFTVTIIETEDKQTREKIKALMQPRTAEAYRINLRGYKEPN
;
A
#
# COMPACT_ATOMS: atom_id res chain seq x y z
N MET A 1 -6.12 -11.05 29.35
CA MET A 1 -6.10 -10.32 28.05
C MET A 1 -6.14 -11.33 26.92
N LYS A 2 -7.14 -11.29 26.02
CA LYS A 2 -7.11 -12.09 24.79
C LYS A 2 -5.97 -11.55 23.93
N LYS A 3 -5.04 -12.42 23.52
CA LYS A 3 -3.96 -12.08 22.59
C LYS A 3 -4.62 -11.80 21.24
N VAL A 4 -4.72 -10.52 20.85
CA VAL A 4 -5.21 -10.16 19.51
C VAL A 4 -4.19 -10.71 18.53
N SER A 5 -4.65 -11.62 17.65
CA SER A 5 -3.79 -12.16 16.60
C SER A 5 -3.41 -11.04 15.64
N LYS A 6 -2.14 -10.97 15.26
CA LYS A 6 -1.67 -10.00 14.26
C LYS A 6 -2.10 -10.43 12.86
N GLN A 7 -2.55 -9.47 12.05
CA GLN A 7 -3.06 -9.69 10.69
C GLN A 7 -2.01 -10.37 9.79
N THR A 8 -2.41 -11.41 9.06
CA THR A 8 -1.60 -12.11 8.04
C THR A 8 -1.71 -11.43 6.66
N PHE A 9 -0.88 -11.84 5.70
CA PHE A 9 -1.03 -11.40 4.30
C PHE A 9 -2.40 -11.75 3.73
N GLU A 10 -2.90 -12.97 4.01
CA GLU A 10 -4.22 -13.41 3.55
C GLU A 10 -5.34 -12.54 4.09
N GLU A 11 -5.36 -12.31 5.40
CA GLU A 11 -6.36 -11.44 6.03
C GLU A 11 -6.27 -10.00 5.51
N PHE A 12 -5.06 -9.50 5.25
CA PHE A 12 -4.83 -8.17 4.71
C PHE A 12 -5.35 -8.03 3.28
N TYR A 13 -4.92 -8.90 2.36
CA TYR A 13 -5.32 -8.81 0.97
C TYR A 13 -6.81 -9.11 0.76
N ASN A 14 -7.38 -10.06 1.51
CA ASN A 14 -8.82 -10.32 1.44
C ASN A 14 -9.63 -9.12 1.94
N GLY A 15 -9.14 -8.39 2.95
CA GLY A 15 -9.72 -7.11 3.38
C GLY A 15 -9.73 -6.07 2.26
N LEU A 16 -8.58 -5.86 1.62
CA LEU A 16 -8.46 -4.92 0.50
C LEU A 16 -9.40 -5.28 -0.68
N LYS A 17 -9.43 -6.53 -1.10
CA LYS A 17 -10.29 -6.97 -2.22
C LYS A 17 -11.76 -6.75 -1.91
N LYS A 18 -12.18 -7.05 -0.67
CA LYS A 18 -13.57 -6.86 -0.24
C LYS A 18 -13.98 -5.39 -0.24
N ASP A 19 -13.09 -4.49 0.18
CA ASP A 19 -13.41 -3.08 0.39
C ASP A 19 -13.26 -2.23 -0.87
N PHE A 20 -12.50 -2.70 -1.87
CA PHE A 20 -12.15 -1.97 -3.09
C PHE A 20 -12.24 -2.84 -4.34
N SER A 21 -13.35 -2.72 -5.09
CA SER A 21 -13.60 -3.49 -6.32
C SER A 21 -12.53 -3.27 -7.41
N LYS A 22 -12.01 -2.05 -7.53
CA LYS A 22 -10.90 -1.72 -8.45
C LYS A 22 -9.62 -2.48 -8.08
N ILE A 23 -9.33 -2.64 -6.79
CA ILE A 23 -8.19 -3.46 -6.33
C ILE A 23 -8.47 -4.94 -6.61
N GLU A 24 -9.66 -5.45 -6.30
CA GLU A 24 -10.03 -6.85 -6.58
C GLU A 24 -9.86 -7.23 -8.06
N SER A 25 -10.10 -6.27 -8.95
CA SER A 25 -10.02 -6.47 -10.40
C SER A 25 -8.60 -6.45 -10.98
N LEU A 26 -7.56 -6.21 -10.16
CA LEU A 26 -6.18 -6.11 -10.65
C LEU A 26 -5.67 -7.45 -11.24
N PRO A 27 -5.02 -7.45 -12.42
CA PRO A 27 -4.51 -8.68 -13.03
C PRO A 27 -3.50 -9.45 -12.18
N VAL A 28 -2.76 -8.75 -11.31
CA VAL A 28 -1.72 -9.32 -10.43
C VAL A 28 -2.21 -10.48 -9.56
N TRP A 29 -3.52 -10.57 -9.30
CA TRP A 29 -4.09 -11.67 -8.54
C TRP A 29 -4.10 -13.00 -9.27
N GLN A 30 -4.07 -13.01 -10.61
CA GLN A 30 -4.06 -14.24 -11.41
C GLN A 30 -2.73 -14.98 -11.31
N GLU A 31 -1.65 -14.25 -11.06
CA GLU A 31 -0.29 -14.79 -10.96
C GLU A 31 0.07 -15.23 -9.54
N TRP A 32 -0.81 -14.95 -8.57
CA TRP A 32 -0.48 -15.12 -7.16
C TRP A 32 -0.73 -16.55 -6.67
N ASN A 33 0.31 -17.16 -6.11
CA ASN A 33 0.21 -18.40 -5.35
C ASN A 33 0.47 -18.13 -3.86
N TRP A 34 -0.52 -18.40 -3.01
CA TRP A 34 -0.45 -18.28 -1.55
C TRP A 34 0.74 -18.98 -0.88
N ARG A 35 1.42 -19.89 -1.59
CA ARG A 35 2.55 -20.67 -1.10
C ARG A 35 3.93 -20.03 -1.37
N ASN A 36 4.01 -18.88 -2.05
CA ASN A 36 5.27 -18.34 -2.57
C ASN A 36 5.78 -17.04 -1.90
N ASN A 37 7.03 -16.72 -2.28
CA ASN A 37 8.03 -15.82 -1.69
C ASN A 37 7.63 -14.34 -1.51
N SER A 38 8.45 -13.63 -0.72
CA SER A 38 8.35 -12.18 -0.45
C SER A 38 8.33 -11.27 -1.68
N TYR A 39 8.85 -11.72 -2.82
CA TYR A 39 8.87 -10.95 -4.07
C TYR A 39 7.46 -10.69 -4.62
N GLU A 40 6.60 -11.70 -4.64
CA GLU A 40 5.22 -11.59 -5.17
C GLU A 40 4.42 -10.56 -4.38
N HIS A 41 4.59 -10.53 -3.05
CA HIS A 41 3.94 -9.54 -2.19
C HIS A 41 4.37 -8.10 -2.50
N SER A 42 5.64 -7.89 -2.87
CA SER A 42 6.12 -6.58 -3.27
C SER A 42 5.48 -6.13 -4.58
N VAL A 43 5.39 -7.02 -5.58
CA VAL A 43 4.74 -6.74 -6.87
C VAL A 43 3.29 -6.36 -6.65
N ILE A 44 2.54 -7.16 -5.88
CA ILE A 44 1.14 -6.90 -5.54
C ILE A 44 0.99 -5.51 -4.91
N MET A 45 1.82 -5.17 -3.92
CA MET A 45 1.72 -3.86 -3.26
C MET A 45 2.08 -2.70 -4.17
N SER A 46 3.03 -2.87 -5.09
CA SER A 46 3.33 -1.87 -6.11
C SER A 46 2.16 -1.68 -7.08
N GLU A 47 1.49 -2.75 -7.52
CA GLU A 47 0.28 -2.64 -8.36
C GLU A 47 -0.85 -1.93 -7.63
N ILE A 48 -1.08 -2.23 -6.35
CA ILE A 48 -2.07 -1.52 -5.52
C ILE A 48 -1.71 -0.02 -5.40
N ALA A 49 -0.44 0.31 -5.21
CA ALA A 49 0.00 1.70 -5.16
C ALA A 49 -0.23 2.42 -6.51
N ARG A 50 0.07 1.76 -7.64
CA ARG A 50 -0.17 2.32 -8.99
C ARG A 50 -1.65 2.57 -9.25
N GLU A 51 -2.52 1.66 -8.81
CA GLU A 51 -3.96 1.84 -8.90
C GLU A 51 -4.43 3.02 -8.05
N MET A 52 -3.92 3.18 -6.82
CA MET A 52 -4.20 4.37 -6.02
C MET A 52 -3.70 5.67 -6.68
N ILE A 53 -2.54 5.64 -7.33
CA ILE A 53 -2.00 6.78 -8.08
C ILE A 53 -2.89 7.13 -9.27
N SER A 54 -3.51 6.14 -9.93
CA SER A 54 -4.48 6.39 -11.01
C SER A 54 -5.73 7.11 -10.48
N TRP A 55 -6.22 6.73 -9.30
CA TRP A 55 -7.36 7.40 -8.64
C TRP A 55 -7.08 8.88 -8.35
N ALA A 56 -5.84 9.23 -8.03
CA ALA A 56 -5.47 10.62 -7.76
C ALA A 56 -5.52 11.49 -9.03
N LYS A 57 -5.27 10.88 -10.20
CA LYS A 57 -5.43 11.55 -11.50
C LYS A 57 -6.90 11.73 -11.88
N GLU A 58 -7.79 10.90 -11.32
CA GLU A 58 -9.24 10.98 -11.44
C GLU A 58 -9.89 11.85 -10.34
N ASP A 59 -9.10 12.54 -9.51
CA ASP A 59 -9.56 13.32 -8.34
C ASP A 59 -10.39 12.51 -7.31
N ASN A 60 -10.24 11.17 -7.28
CA ASN A 60 -10.93 10.30 -6.34
C ASN A 60 -10.17 10.19 -5.00
N TYR A 61 -10.16 11.29 -4.24
CA TYR A 61 -9.45 11.38 -2.96
C TYR A 61 -10.13 10.62 -1.81
N GLU A 62 -11.43 10.37 -1.92
CA GLU A 62 -12.18 9.60 -0.92
C GLU A 62 -11.65 8.16 -0.85
N ASP A 63 -11.56 7.48 -1.99
CA ASP A 63 -11.05 6.11 -2.02
C ASP A 63 -9.56 6.03 -1.68
N ILE A 64 -8.76 7.04 -2.03
CA ILE A 64 -7.36 7.15 -1.59
C ILE A 64 -7.29 7.23 -0.06
N GLY A 65 -8.07 8.11 0.56
CA GLY A 65 -8.10 8.25 2.01
C GLY A 65 -8.53 6.95 2.70
N ARG A 66 -9.55 6.27 2.16
CA ARG A 66 -10.01 4.96 2.66
C ARG A 66 -8.92 3.90 2.55
N LEU A 67 -8.23 3.83 1.41
CA LEU A 67 -7.13 2.87 1.21
C LEU A 67 -5.97 3.15 2.16
N LEU A 68 -5.52 4.40 2.28
CA LEU A 68 -4.45 4.79 3.19
C LEU A 68 -4.80 4.51 4.65
N ASN A 69 -6.07 4.64 5.04
CA ASN A 69 -6.53 4.21 6.36
C ASN A 69 -6.43 2.70 6.56
N HIS A 70 -6.76 1.90 5.54
CA HIS A 70 -6.58 0.44 5.58
C HIS A 70 -5.09 0.07 5.71
N ILE A 71 -4.22 0.74 4.96
CA ILE A 71 -2.76 0.59 5.05
C ILE A 71 -2.23 0.95 6.44
N GLU A 72 -2.69 2.07 7.00
CA GLU A 72 -2.30 2.52 8.34
C GLU A 72 -2.68 1.51 9.41
N GLN A 73 -3.88 0.92 9.33
CA GLN A 73 -4.32 -0.12 10.27
C GLN A 73 -3.40 -1.36 10.18
N ALA A 74 -3.02 -1.77 8.98
CA ALA A 74 -2.08 -2.88 8.78
C ALA A 74 -0.69 -2.57 9.34
N LEU A 75 -0.15 -1.36 9.15
CA LEU A 75 1.13 -0.95 9.73
C LEU A 75 1.17 -0.93 11.26
N ASN A 76 0.00 -0.81 11.90
CA ASN A 76 -0.14 -0.85 13.35
C ASN A 76 -0.34 -2.27 13.90
N ASN A 77 -1.08 -3.13 13.17
CA ASN A 77 -1.62 -4.37 13.74
C ASN A 77 -1.23 -5.66 13.00
N ALA A 78 -0.57 -5.58 11.85
CA ALA A 78 -0.21 -6.75 11.06
C ALA A 78 1.09 -7.42 11.53
N LYS A 79 1.31 -8.65 11.05
CA LYS A 79 2.59 -9.35 11.19
C LYS A 79 3.68 -8.52 10.50
N TYR A 80 4.92 -8.66 11.01
CA TYR A 80 6.07 -7.90 10.52
C TYR A 80 6.23 -7.95 9.00
N GLY A 81 6.03 -9.13 8.38
CA GLY A 81 6.13 -9.28 6.94
C GLY A 81 5.19 -8.36 6.14
N VAL A 82 3.92 -8.23 6.56
CA VAL A 82 2.94 -7.34 5.92
C VAL A 82 3.42 -5.89 6.01
N GLY A 83 3.81 -5.46 7.21
CA GLY A 83 4.32 -4.11 7.43
C GLY A 83 5.59 -3.82 6.62
N ALA A 84 6.50 -4.78 6.50
CA ALA A 84 7.72 -4.64 5.72
C ALA A 84 7.42 -4.47 4.23
N ILE A 85 6.48 -5.23 3.67
CA ILE A 85 6.09 -5.11 2.26
C ILE A 85 5.35 -3.79 1.98
N ILE A 86 4.46 -3.35 2.87
CA ILE A 86 3.85 -2.02 2.76
C ILE A 86 4.95 -0.94 2.80
N GLY A 87 5.84 -1.06 3.78
CA GLY A 87 6.97 -0.17 3.97
C GLY A 87 7.98 -0.18 2.83
N THR A 88 7.92 -1.11 1.87
CA THR A 88 8.76 -1.11 0.66
C THR A 88 7.89 -0.99 -0.58
N GLY A 89 7.32 -2.10 -1.07
CA GLY A 89 6.60 -2.18 -2.34
C GLY A 89 5.51 -1.13 -2.52
N PHE A 90 4.76 -0.77 -1.46
CA PHE A 90 3.72 0.27 -1.58
C PHE A 90 4.32 1.68 -1.53
N THR A 91 5.03 2.01 -0.46
CA THR A 91 5.52 3.38 -0.24
C THR A 91 6.63 3.81 -1.21
N VAL A 92 7.51 2.89 -1.63
CA VAL A 92 8.53 3.18 -2.66
C VAL A 92 7.87 3.48 -4.00
N THR A 93 6.83 2.76 -4.41
CA THR A 93 6.11 3.06 -5.65
C THR A 93 5.46 4.46 -5.62
N ILE A 94 5.02 4.95 -4.46
CA ILE A 94 4.55 6.33 -4.33
C ILE A 94 5.72 7.32 -4.49
N ILE A 95 6.88 7.05 -3.89
CA ILE A 95 8.09 7.89 -4.04
C ILE A 95 8.48 8.02 -5.51
N GLU A 96 8.45 6.90 -6.24
CA GLU A 96 8.84 6.81 -7.65
C GLU A 96 7.81 7.40 -8.62
N THR A 97 6.66 7.87 -8.13
CA THR A 97 5.66 8.54 -8.97
C THR A 97 6.25 9.81 -9.56
N GLU A 98 6.33 9.93 -10.90
CA GLU A 98 6.91 11.09 -11.57
C GLU A 98 6.07 12.37 -11.38
N ASP A 99 4.75 12.24 -11.39
CA ASP A 99 3.84 13.38 -11.23
C ASP A 99 3.87 13.93 -9.80
N LYS A 100 4.59 15.04 -9.63
CA LYS A 100 4.77 15.70 -8.32
C LYS A 100 3.44 16.10 -7.68
N GLN A 101 2.48 16.63 -8.44
CA GLN A 101 1.22 17.10 -7.88
C GLN A 101 0.41 15.94 -7.30
N THR A 102 0.35 14.83 -8.02
CA THR A 102 -0.28 13.56 -7.61
C THR A 102 0.38 13.04 -6.34
N ARG A 103 1.72 12.98 -6.34
CA ARG A 103 2.50 12.51 -5.18
C ARG A 103 2.24 13.35 -3.94
N GLU A 104 2.25 14.68 -4.04
CA GLU A 104 1.96 15.56 -2.91
C GLU A 104 0.53 15.43 -2.37
N LYS A 105 -0.46 15.26 -3.26
CA LYS A 105 -1.85 15.02 -2.84
C LYS A 105 -1.99 13.72 -2.05
N ILE A 106 -1.34 12.64 -2.50
CA ILE A 106 -1.32 11.36 -1.78
C ILE A 106 -0.62 11.53 -0.42
N LYS A 107 0.54 12.21 -0.38
CA LYS A 107 1.30 12.49 0.85
C LYS A 107 0.45 13.24 1.88
N ALA A 108 -0.36 14.19 1.45
CA ALA A 108 -1.25 14.96 2.33
C ALA A 108 -2.32 14.11 3.03
N LEU A 109 -2.66 12.94 2.47
CA LEU A 109 -3.64 12.01 3.03
C LEU A 109 -3.01 10.89 3.88
N MET A 110 -1.67 10.77 3.86
CA MET A 110 -0.98 9.73 4.62
C MET A 110 -1.18 9.93 6.12
N GLN A 111 -1.47 8.82 6.78
CA GLN A 111 -1.53 8.74 8.24
C GLN A 111 -0.12 8.56 8.83
N PRO A 112 0.07 8.73 10.16
CA PRO A 112 1.40 8.86 10.76
C PRO A 112 2.39 7.73 10.44
N ARG A 113 1.97 6.46 10.48
CA ARG A 113 2.87 5.32 10.22
C ARG A 113 3.19 5.20 8.74
N THR A 114 2.22 5.47 7.89
CA THR A 114 2.41 5.48 6.43
C THR A 114 3.37 6.60 6.01
N ALA A 115 3.21 7.80 6.58
CA ALA A 115 4.13 8.93 6.37
C ALA A 115 5.53 8.65 6.94
N GLU A 116 5.63 7.98 8.08
CA GLU A 116 6.90 7.53 8.66
C GLU A 116 7.63 6.57 7.71
N ALA A 117 6.95 5.55 7.21
CA ALA A 117 7.51 4.59 6.26
C ALA A 117 8.00 5.28 4.98
N TYR A 118 7.19 6.17 4.42
CA TYR A 118 7.58 7.00 3.27
C TYR A 118 8.88 7.77 3.53
N ARG A 119 8.96 8.49 4.66
CA ARG A 119 10.15 9.28 5.04
C ARG A 119 11.39 8.41 5.27
N ILE A 120 11.23 7.20 5.81
CA ILE A 120 12.34 6.25 5.99
C ILE A 120 12.93 5.88 4.62
N ASN A 121 12.08 5.61 3.62
CA ASN A 121 12.55 5.23 2.29
C ASN A 121 13.25 6.36 1.55
N LEU A 122 12.95 7.63 1.83
CA LEU A 122 13.69 8.77 1.27
C LEU A 122 15.20 8.78 1.64
N ARG A 123 15.64 7.92 2.57
CA ARG A 123 17.07 7.72 2.86
C ARG A 123 17.79 6.89 1.80
N GLY A 124 17.05 6.07 1.04
CA GLY A 124 17.58 5.21 -0.03
C GLY A 124 17.02 5.51 -1.42
N TYR A 125 15.86 6.13 -1.50
CA TYR A 125 15.17 6.50 -2.73
C TYR A 125 15.06 8.02 -2.86
N LYS A 126 14.85 8.50 -4.08
CA LYS A 126 14.65 9.92 -4.38
C LYS A 126 13.34 10.10 -5.12
N GLU A 127 12.57 11.11 -4.70
CA GLU A 127 11.43 11.56 -5.47
C GLU A 127 11.94 12.14 -6.81
N PRO A 128 11.33 11.76 -7.95
CA PRO A 128 11.55 12.45 -9.21
C PRO A 128 11.15 13.93 -9.11
N ASN A 129 11.90 14.79 -9.80
CA ASN A 129 11.66 16.24 -9.84
C ASN A 129 10.42 16.61 -10.63
#